data_AF-A0A9R1GCM6-F1
#
_entry.id   AF-A0A9R1GCM6-F1
#
_cell.length_a   1.000
_cell.length_b   1.000
_cell.length_c   1.000
_cell.angle_alpha   90.00
_cell.angle_beta   90.00
_cell.angle_gamma   90.00
#
_symmetry.space_group_name_H-M   'P 1'
#
loop_
_entity.id
_entity.type
_entity.pdbx_description
1 polymer ?
#
loop_
_entity_poly.entity_id
_entity_poly.type
_entity_poly.pdbx_seq_one_letter_code
_entity_poly.pdbx_strand_id
1 'polypeptide(L)'
;MAAAALRAQLNAHIAGMYTECVVDEDMFEELREEGTAVEVSRLFINDAHEIIDDIDTLMEQPQVDFDEVEALTQQLMRCTSRCLVSLALVRNELFIVRHELEVMIELEEQIAACGPNS
;
A
#
# COMPACT_ATOMS: atom_id res chain seq x y z
N MET A 1 15.49 -34.47 9.58
CA MET A 1 14.09 -34.56 9.11
C MET A 1 13.30 -33.28 9.33
N ALA A 2 13.33 -32.65 10.52
CA ALA A 2 12.59 -31.42 10.78
C ALA A 2 12.97 -30.22 9.87
N ALA A 3 14.27 -29.96 9.66
CA ALA A 3 14.71 -28.84 8.82
C ALA A 3 14.27 -28.97 7.34
N ALA A 4 14.26 -30.19 6.80
CA ALA A 4 13.79 -30.43 5.43
C ALA A 4 12.28 -30.21 5.31
N ALA A 5 11.50 -30.62 6.32
CA ALA A 5 10.06 -30.35 6.38
C ALA A 5 9.76 -28.86 6.45
N LEU A 6 10.53 -28.10 7.26
CA LEU A 6 10.40 -26.64 7.35
C LEU A 6 10.78 -25.95 6.03
N ARG A 7 11.82 -26.43 5.34
CA ARG A 7 12.22 -25.91 4.02
C ARG A 7 11.12 -26.13 2.99
N ALA A 8 10.49 -27.31 2.99
CA ALA A 8 9.38 -27.62 2.10
C ALA A 8 8.15 -26.74 2.38
N GLN A 9 7.81 -26.52 3.66
CA GLN A 9 6.72 -25.61 4.06
C GLN A 9 6.98 -24.17 3.62
N LEU A 10 8.20 -23.66 3.83
CA LEU A 10 8.59 -22.32 3.42
C LEU A 10 8.45 -22.14 1.90
N ASN A 11 8.97 -23.08 1.11
CA ASN A 11 8.89 -22.99 -0.34
C ASN A 11 7.44 -23.08 -0.86
N ALA A 12 6.60 -23.92 -0.24
CA ALA A 12 5.18 -24.00 -0.59
C ALA A 12 4.44 -22.69 -0.27
N HIS A 13 4.75 -22.04 0.84
CA HIS A 13 4.18 -20.75 1.20
C HIS A 13 4.59 -19.66 0.21
N ILE A 14 5.88 -19.57 -0.14
CA ILE A 14 6.41 -18.61 -1.10
C ILE A 14 5.78 -18.80 -2.49
N ALA A 15 5.60 -20.04 -2.95
CA ALA A 15 4.89 -20.32 -4.21
C ALA A 15 3.43 -19.83 -4.19
N GLY A 16 2.77 -19.88 -3.03
CA GLY A 16 1.46 -19.27 -2.82
C GLY A 16 1.52 -17.75 -2.97
N MET A 17 2.53 -17.09 -2.39
CA MET A 17 2.73 -15.64 -2.51
C MET A 17 2.88 -15.19 -3.96
N TYR A 18 3.55 -15.98 -4.81
CA TYR A 18 3.67 -15.69 -6.25
C TYR A 18 2.34 -15.89 -6.98
N THR A 19 1.62 -16.97 -6.67
CA THR A 19 0.33 -17.29 -7.31
C THR A 19 -0.74 -16.24 -6.99
N GLU A 20 -0.75 -15.73 -5.77
CA GLU A 20 -1.67 -14.69 -5.31
C GLU A 20 -1.18 -13.27 -5.68
N CYS A 21 -0.04 -13.16 -6.38
CA CYS A 21 0.62 -11.90 -6.70
C CYS A 21 0.84 -11.02 -5.46
N VAL A 22 1.05 -11.62 -4.28
CA VAL A 22 1.37 -10.88 -3.06
C VAL A 22 2.73 -10.22 -3.21
N VAL A 23 3.67 -10.91 -3.86
CA VAL A 23 4.98 -10.37 -4.21
C VAL A 23 5.31 -10.57 -5.69
N ASP A 24 6.14 -9.69 -6.24
CA ASP A 24 6.79 -9.90 -7.53
C ASP A 24 7.81 -11.04 -7.43
N GLU A 25 7.64 -12.08 -8.26
CA GLU A 25 8.43 -13.31 -8.19
C GLU A 25 9.92 -13.06 -8.47
N ASP A 26 10.24 -12.30 -9.52
CA ASP A 26 11.61 -12.04 -9.95
C ASP A 26 12.37 -11.23 -8.87
N MET A 27 11.75 -10.15 -8.37
CA MET A 27 12.33 -9.32 -7.31
C MET A 27 12.46 -10.06 -5.98
N PHE A 28 11.45 -10.86 -5.61
CA PHE A 28 11.48 -11.59 -4.34
C PHE A 28 12.52 -12.72 -4.36
N GLU A 29 12.72 -13.42 -5.48
CA GLU A 29 13.82 -14.38 -5.61
C GLU A 29 15.20 -13.71 -5.53
N GLU A 30 15.40 -12.55 -6.15
CA GLU A 30 16.67 -11.79 -6.05
C GLU A 30 17.03 -11.51 -4.59
N LEU A 31 16.09 -10.98 -3.79
CA LEU A 31 16.33 -10.74 -2.37
C LEU A 31 16.56 -12.03 -1.56
N ARG A 32 15.98 -13.15 -1.98
CA ARG A 32 16.20 -14.45 -1.32
C ARG A 32 17.59 -14.99 -1.62
N GLU A 33 18.06 -14.84 -2.84
CA GLU A 33 19.41 -15.22 -3.26
C GLU A 33 20.47 -14.36 -2.56
N GLU A 34 20.20 -13.06 -2.40
CA GLU A 34 21.04 -12.14 -1.63
C GLU A 34 20.99 -12.38 -0.11
N GLY A 35 19.98 -13.11 0.38
CA GLY A 35 19.76 -13.36 1.80
C GLY A 35 19.20 -12.18 2.58
N THR A 36 18.70 -11.15 1.88
CA THR A 36 18.16 -9.90 2.44
C THR A 36 16.63 -9.91 2.55
N ALA A 37 15.93 -10.86 1.93
CA ALA A 37 14.46 -10.93 1.87
C ALA A 37 13.77 -10.78 3.24
N VAL A 38 14.31 -11.40 4.30
CA VAL A 38 13.72 -11.31 5.65
C VAL A 38 13.87 -9.91 6.25
N GLU A 39 15.05 -9.29 6.08
CA GLU A 39 15.33 -7.95 6.60
C GLU A 39 14.52 -6.90 5.85
N VAL A 40 14.52 -6.97 4.52
CA VAL A 40 13.73 -6.07 3.66
C VAL A 40 12.24 -6.21 3.95
N SER A 41 11.72 -7.43 4.14
CA SER A 41 10.31 -7.63 4.50
C SER A 41 9.97 -7.01 5.86
N ARG A 42 10.86 -7.10 6.85
CA ARG A 42 10.65 -6.48 8.17
C ARG A 42 10.69 -4.95 8.09
N LEU A 43 11.65 -4.40 7.36
CA LEU A 43 11.76 -2.96 7.17
C LEU A 43 10.50 -2.43 6.46
N PHE A 44 10.08 -3.08 5.39
CA PHE A 44 8.84 -2.74 4.68
C PHE A 44 7.61 -2.76 5.59
N ILE A 45 7.42 -3.81 6.39
CA ILE A 45 6.28 -3.92 7.29
C ILE A 45 6.30 -2.79 8.33
N ASN A 46 7.47 -2.50 8.91
CA ASN A 46 7.60 -1.44 9.90
C ASN A 46 7.33 -0.06 9.29
N ASP A 47 7.97 0.25 8.16
CA ASP A 47 7.81 1.54 7.47
C ASP A 47 6.36 1.72 7.00
N ALA A 48 5.74 0.68 6.45
CA ALA A 48 4.34 0.73 6.02
C ALA A 48 3.39 0.94 7.21
N HIS A 49 3.64 0.28 8.34
CA HIS A 49 2.83 0.45 9.55
C HIS A 49 2.94 1.86 10.12
N GLU A 50 4.16 2.42 10.19
CA GLU A 50 4.37 3.80 10.67
C GLU A 50 3.65 4.81 9.78
N ILE A 51 3.76 4.67 8.45
CA ILE A 51 3.06 5.56 7.51
C ILE A 51 1.54 5.43 7.64
N ILE A 52 1.01 4.21 7.82
CA ILE A 52 -0.44 4.00 7.99
C ILE A 52 -0.93 4.60 9.31
N ASP A 53 -0.20 4.39 10.42
CA ASP A 53 -0.53 4.98 11.72
C ASP A 53 -0.53 6.52 11.66
N ASP A 54 0.41 7.11 10.93
CA ASP A 54 0.47 8.56 10.71
C ASP A 54 -0.74 9.04 9.90
N ILE A 55 -1.13 8.32 8.84
CA ILE A 55 -2.34 8.62 8.05
C ILE A 55 -3.59 8.53 8.95
N ASP A 56 -3.74 7.45 9.71
CA ASP A 56 -4.88 7.27 10.63
C ASP A 56 -4.96 8.41 11.64
N THR A 57 -3.81 8.80 12.21
CA THR A 57 -3.72 9.92 13.17
C THR A 57 -4.12 11.26 12.52
N LEU A 58 -3.72 11.52 11.27
CA LEU A 58 -4.12 12.73 10.54
C LEU A 58 -5.62 12.74 10.23
N MET A 59 -6.18 11.58 9.86
CA MET A 59 -7.59 11.43 9.53
C MET A 59 -8.52 11.61 10.74
N GLU A 60 -8.02 11.40 11.97
CA GLU A 60 -8.77 11.64 13.21
C GLU A 60 -8.80 13.13 13.65
N GLN A 61 -8.06 14.02 12.99
CA GLN A 61 -7.99 15.42 13.38
C GLN A 61 -9.29 16.20 13.05
N PRO A 62 -9.67 17.21 13.86
CA PRO A 62 -10.86 18.04 13.61
C PRO A 62 -10.83 18.77 12.25
N GLN A 63 -9.64 19.05 11.74
CA GLN A 63 -9.39 19.57 10.40
C GLN A 63 -8.24 18.75 9.82
N VAL A 64 -8.50 17.99 8.76
CA VAL A 64 -7.52 17.10 8.12
C VAL A 64 -6.63 17.90 7.16
N ASP A 65 -5.31 17.68 7.25
CA ASP A 65 -4.35 18.16 6.25
C ASP A 65 -4.22 17.13 5.12
N PHE A 66 -4.96 17.36 4.03
CA PHE A 66 -5.00 16.44 2.90
C PHE A 66 -3.70 16.43 2.08
N ASP A 67 -2.91 17.50 2.12
CA ASP A 67 -1.61 17.55 1.44
C ASP A 67 -0.62 16.61 2.14
N GLU A 68 -0.65 16.57 3.47
CA GLU A 68 0.16 15.65 4.28
C GLU A 68 -0.28 14.19 4.11
N VAL A 69 -1.60 13.93 4.10
CA VAL A 69 -2.15 12.59 3.81
C VAL A 69 -1.74 12.12 2.41
N GLU A 70 -1.78 12.99 1.40
CA GLU A 70 -1.33 12.63 0.06
C GLU A 70 0.18 12.30 0.05
N ALA A 71 1.01 13.09 0.73
CA ALA A 71 2.45 12.86 0.80
C ALA A 71 2.78 11.49 1.45
N LEU A 72 2.13 11.16 2.57
CA LEU A 72 2.28 9.86 3.25
C LEU A 72 1.81 8.71 2.37
N THR A 73 0.68 8.89 1.67
CA THR A 73 0.16 7.89 0.74
C THR A 73 1.10 7.65 -0.44
N GLN A 74 1.73 8.71 -0.98
CA GLN A 74 2.76 8.59 -1.99
C GLN A 74 4.02 7.88 -1.44
N GLN A 75 4.38 8.11 -0.18
CA GLN A 75 5.47 7.41 0.48
C GLN A 75 5.17 5.90 0.60
N LEU A 76 3.95 5.54 1.02
CA LEU A 76 3.50 4.14 1.08
C LEU A 76 3.54 3.47 -0.29
N MET A 77 3.13 4.17 -1.36
CA MET A 77 3.25 3.69 -2.73
C MET A 77 4.71 3.46 -3.15
N ARG A 78 5.64 4.30 -2.70
CA ARG A 78 7.08 4.09 -2.95
C ARG A 78 7.61 2.89 -2.18
N CYS A 79 7.23 2.71 -0.92
CA CYS A 79 7.62 1.55 -0.10
C CYS A 79 7.16 0.24 -0.76
N THR A 80 5.92 0.18 -1.22
CA THR A 80 5.35 -1.00 -1.90
C THR A 80 5.99 -1.27 -3.26
N SER A 81 6.27 -0.23 -4.06
CA SER A 81 6.97 -0.39 -5.36
C SER A 81 8.42 -0.88 -5.22
N ARG A 82 9.07 -0.62 -4.09
CA ARG A 82 10.46 -0.98 -3.83
C ARG A 82 10.61 -2.32 -3.13
N CYS A 83 9.61 -2.72 -2.36
CA CYS A 83 9.73 -3.82 -1.40
C CYS A 83 8.68 -4.89 -1.65
N LEU A 84 8.66 -5.45 -2.86
CA LEU A 84 8.14 -6.78 -3.13
C LEU A 84 6.64 -6.83 -3.43
N VAL A 85 5.78 -6.01 -2.83
CA VAL A 85 4.32 -6.17 -2.98
C VAL A 85 3.80 -5.69 -4.33
N SER A 86 2.93 -6.48 -4.98
CA SER A 86 2.22 -6.06 -6.19
C SER A 86 1.48 -4.75 -5.94
N LEU A 87 1.94 -3.70 -6.62
CA LEU A 87 1.32 -2.38 -6.69
C LEU A 87 -0.17 -2.45 -7.07
N ALA A 88 -0.63 -3.55 -7.67
CA ALA A 88 -2.01 -3.75 -8.08
C ALA A 88 -2.99 -3.88 -6.90
N LEU A 89 -2.57 -4.41 -5.74
CA LEU A 89 -3.44 -4.55 -4.57
C LEU A 89 -3.65 -3.20 -3.86
N VAL A 90 -2.59 -2.41 -3.70
CA VAL A 90 -2.64 -1.11 -3.00
C VAL A 90 -3.21 0.01 -3.87
N ARG A 91 -2.95 0.01 -5.20
CA ARG A 91 -3.54 1.01 -6.10
C ARG A 91 -5.05 0.90 -6.23
N ASN A 92 -5.62 -0.30 -6.14
CA ASN A 92 -7.02 -0.49 -6.52
C ASN A 92 -7.97 0.20 -5.53
N GLU A 93 -7.74 0.07 -4.23
CA GLU A 93 -8.64 0.67 -3.23
C GLU A 93 -8.43 2.18 -3.09
N LEU A 94 -7.18 2.65 -3.12
CA LEU A 94 -6.87 4.06 -2.95
C LEU A 94 -7.20 4.92 -4.18
N PHE A 95 -7.03 4.39 -5.39
CA PHE A 95 -7.36 5.11 -6.62
C PHE A 95 -8.88 5.30 -6.78
N ILE A 96 -9.67 4.31 -6.34
CA ILE A 96 -11.13 4.40 -6.36
C ILE A 96 -11.61 5.46 -5.37
N VAL A 97 -11.13 5.45 -4.12
CA VAL A 97 -11.55 6.43 -3.11
C VAL A 97 -11.15 7.85 -3.52
N ARG A 98 -9.92 8.05 -4.03
CA ARG A 98 -9.46 9.35 -4.54
C ARG A 98 -10.35 9.86 -5.68
N HIS A 99 -10.65 9.01 -6.67
CA HIS A 99 -11.47 9.39 -7.80
C HIS A 99 -12.89 9.78 -7.39
N GLU A 100 -13.52 9.01 -6.50
CA GLU A 100 -14.87 9.29 -6.01
C GLU A 100 -14.93 10.60 -5.22
N LEU A 101 -13.90 10.91 -4.42
CA LEU A 101 -13.81 12.17 -3.69
C LEU A 101 -13.55 13.37 -4.61
N GLU A 102 -12.70 13.24 -5.64
CA GLU A 102 -12.50 14.29 -6.65
C GLU A 102 -13.81 14.61 -7.39
N VAL A 103 -14.58 13.59 -7.77
CA VAL A 103 -15.89 13.75 -8.41
C VAL A 103 -16.87 14.46 -7.47
N MET A 104 -16.89 14.10 -6.18
CA MET A 104 -17.74 14.77 -5.20
C MET A 104 -17.39 16.25 -5.06
N ILE A 105 -16.10 16.60 -4.94
CA ILE A 105 -15.63 17.98 -4.80
C ILE A 105 -16.03 18.82 -6.02
N GLU A 106 -15.78 18.34 -7.24
CA GLU A 106 -16.18 19.06 -8.46
C GLU A 106 -17.70 19.28 -8.54
N LEU A 107 -18.50 18.31 -8.09
CA LEU A 107 -19.95 18.44 -8.05
C LEU A 107 -20.42 19.48 -7.01
N GLU A 108 -19.83 19.50 -5.82
CA GLU A 108 -20.15 20.51 -4.81
C GLU A 108 -19.76 21.92 -5.26
N GLU A 109 -18.60 22.08 -5.90
CA GLU A 109 -18.17 23.36 -6.47
C GLU A 109 -19.12 23.83 -7.59
N GLN A 110 -19.57 22.93 -8.46
CA GLN A 110 -20.55 23.25 -9.50
C GLN A 110 -21.90 23.65 -8.91
N ILE A 111 -22.38 22.93 -7.88
CA ILE A 111 -23.63 23.28 -7.18
C ILE A 111 -23.50 24.66 -6.51
N ALA A 112 -22.37 24.93 -5.85
CA ALA A 112 -22.10 26.23 -5.24
C ALA A 112 -22.05 27.35 -6.28
N ALA A 113 -21.47 27.09 -7.45
CA ALA A 113 -21.40 28.03 -8.57
C ALA A 113 -22.77 28.31 -9.23
N CYS A 114 -23.72 27.38 -9.16
CA CYS A 114 -25.09 27.58 -9.64
C CYS A 114 -25.95 28.48 -8.73
N GLY A 115 -25.51 28.74 -7.48
CA GLY A 115 -26.19 29.62 -6.51
C GLY A 115 -27.49 29.03 -5.93
N PRO A 116 -27.96 29.52 -4.76
CA PRO A 116 -29.18 29.01 -4.16
C PRO A 116 -30.41 29.56 -4.90
N ASN A 117 -31.06 28.68 -5.66
CA ASN A 117 -32.31 28.86 -6.42
C ASN A 117 -32.17 29.42 -7.84
N SER A 118 -32.39 28.52 -8.82
CA SER A 118 -33.32 28.81 -9.91
C SER A 118 -34.63 28.08 -9.68
#